data_AF-A0A842AHQ4-F1
#
_entry.id   AF-A0A842AHQ4-F1
#
_cell.length_a   1.000
_cell.length_b   1.000
_cell.length_c   1.000
_cell.angle_alpha   90.00
_cell.angle_beta   90.00
_cell.angle_gamma   90.00
#
_symmetry.space_group_name_H-M   'P 1'
#
loop_
_entity.id
_entity.type
_entity.pdbx_description
1 polymer ?
#
loop_
_entity_poly.entity_id
_entity_poly.type
_entity_poly.pdbx_seq_one_letter_code
_entity_poly.pdbx_strand_id
1 'polypeptide(L)'
;MKKVLVALFSLALVFGLAACGETNKDEQATEKKDVKADIMNFYMDLVAKINDNDADYDAYQAAIGSDTPPTGAELTKLATAASDSANKVSQVLADTQVPNLGTYTDKFKDAVKELSDAYAAEAKGLKASPIDTKSADEAMTKASKDLGNVLKDAGLAPSDIMTDTAA
;
A
#
# COMPACT_ATOMS: atom_id res chain seq x y z
N MET A 1 -17.17 59.50 35.86
CA MET A 1 -15.71 59.41 36.07
C MET A 1 -15.05 58.81 34.83
N LYS A 2 -14.11 59.58 34.25
CA LYS A 2 -12.93 59.22 33.43
C LYS A 2 -13.08 58.13 32.32
N LYS A 3 -13.17 58.56 31.04
CA LYS A 3 -12.12 58.54 29.97
C LYS A 3 -12.20 57.25 29.12
N VAL A 4 -12.79 57.24 27.92
CA VAL A 4 -12.27 57.59 26.57
C VAL A 4 -10.91 56.96 26.21
N LEU A 5 -10.89 56.14 25.14
CA LEU A 5 -9.89 56.02 24.05
C LEU A 5 -10.26 54.80 23.18
N VAL A 6 -10.98 54.93 22.06
CA VAL A 6 -10.51 55.14 20.66
C VAL A 6 -9.07 54.66 20.39
N ALA A 7 -8.95 53.64 19.53
CA ALA A 7 -7.79 53.46 18.66
C ALA A 7 -8.25 52.97 17.28
N LEU A 8 -8.15 53.90 16.32
CA LEU A 8 -8.24 53.70 14.88
C LEU A 8 -7.03 52.89 14.39
N PHE A 9 -7.27 51.87 13.57
CA PHE A 9 -6.26 51.39 12.62
C PHE A 9 -6.87 51.34 11.22
N SER A 10 -6.82 52.49 10.56
CA SER A 10 -6.94 52.64 9.13
C SER A 10 -5.64 52.19 8.48
N LEU A 11 -5.61 50.98 7.89
CA LEU A 11 -4.54 50.57 7.01
C LEU A 11 -4.91 50.95 5.57
N ALA A 12 -4.35 52.07 5.12
CA ALA A 12 -4.41 52.51 3.74
C ALA A 12 -3.59 51.54 2.87
N LEU A 13 -4.25 50.91 1.91
CA LEU A 13 -3.65 50.04 0.90
C LEU A 13 -3.62 50.82 -0.41
N VAL A 14 -2.53 51.54 -0.68
CA VAL A 14 -2.31 52.09 -2.02
C VAL A 14 -0.83 52.13 -2.41
N PHE A 15 -0.60 51.64 -3.63
CA PHE A 15 0.57 51.72 -4.51
C PHE A 15 1.74 50.76 -4.22
N GLY A 16 2.31 50.05 -5.20
CA GLY A 16 2.35 50.36 -6.63
C GLY A 16 2.41 49.15 -7.56
N LEU A 17 1.73 49.31 -8.69
CA LEU A 17 2.08 48.72 -9.97
C LEU A 17 3.48 49.25 -10.36
N ALA A 18 4.45 48.34 -10.45
CA ALA A 18 5.70 48.53 -11.19
C ALA A 18 5.77 47.34 -12.17
N ALA A 19 5.47 47.56 -13.45
CA ALA A 19 6.39 48.03 -14.48
C ALA A 19 7.16 46.85 -15.13
N CYS A 20 7.00 46.72 -16.45
CA CYS A 20 7.77 45.82 -17.30
C CYS A 20 9.27 45.86 -16.98
N GLY A 21 9.83 44.68 -16.77
CA GLY A 21 11.26 44.41 -16.93
C GLY A 21 11.40 43.17 -17.80
N GLU A 22 11.87 43.37 -19.03
CA GLU A 22 12.26 42.29 -19.94
C GLU A 22 13.37 41.41 -19.32
N THR A 23 13.45 40.18 -19.85
CA THR A 23 14.46 39.14 -19.62
C THR A 23 14.35 38.36 -18.30
N ASN A 24 13.80 37.14 -18.36
CA ASN A 24 14.61 35.92 -18.26
C ASN A 24 13.76 34.65 -18.33
N LYS A 25 14.23 33.73 -19.18
CA LYS A 25 14.02 32.27 -19.18
C LYS A 25 12.58 31.78 -19.31
N ASP A 26 12.31 31.19 -20.47
CA ASP A 26 11.46 30.01 -20.59
C ASP A 26 11.82 29.00 -19.48
N GLU A 27 11.11 29.09 -18.37
CA GLU A 27 10.87 27.93 -17.53
C GLU A 27 9.94 27.05 -18.35
N GLN A 28 10.54 26.13 -19.11
CA GLN A 28 9.89 24.87 -19.41
C GLN A 28 9.32 24.36 -18.08
N ALA A 29 8.01 24.52 -17.91
CA ALA A 29 7.25 23.79 -16.93
C ALA A 29 7.41 22.32 -17.29
N THR A 30 8.49 21.72 -16.79
CA THR A 30 8.57 20.28 -16.64
C THR A 30 7.41 19.96 -15.72
N GLU A 31 6.35 19.36 -16.27
CA GLU A 31 5.30 18.75 -15.47
C GLU A 31 6.00 17.93 -14.39
N LYS A 32 5.95 18.41 -13.15
CA LYS A 32 6.42 17.64 -12.01
C LYS A 32 5.42 16.50 -11.89
N LYS A 33 5.74 15.38 -12.55
CA LYS A 33 5.03 14.11 -12.41
C LYS A 33 4.81 13.87 -10.92
N ASP A 34 3.54 13.77 -10.51
CA ASP A 34 3.18 13.60 -9.10
C ASP A 34 3.48 12.16 -8.68
N VAL A 35 4.73 11.94 -8.29
CA VAL A 35 5.23 10.63 -7.83
C VAL A 35 4.38 10.08 -6.69
N LYS A 36 3.76 10.93 -5.85
CA LYS A 36 2.90 10.45 -4.76
C LYS A 36 1.60 9.86 -5.27
N ALA A 37 0.98 10.51 -6.27
CA ALA A 37 -0.21 9.98 -6.92
C ALA A 37 0.08 8.64 -7.60
N ASP A 38 1.22 8.52 -8.29
CA ASP A 38 1.61 7.26 -8.93
C ASP A 38 1.89 6.13 -7.92
N ILE A 39 2.54 6.46 -6.80
CA ILE A 39 2.77 5.51 -5.70
C ILE A 39 1.43 5.02 -5.12
N MET A 40 0.52 5.94 -4.84
CA MET A 40 -0.80 5.60 -4.31
C MET A 40 -1.59 4.73 -5.30
N ASN A 41 -1.60 5.11 -6.58
CA ASN A 41 -2.26 4.34 -7.62
C ASN A 41 -1.68 2.92 -7.75
N PHE A 42 -0.34 2.80 -7.70
CA PHE A 42 0.31 1.50 -7.73
C PHE A 42 -0.02 0.65 -6.50
N TYR A 43 -0.04 1.24 -5.30
CA TYR A 43 -0.44 0.54 -4.09
C TYR A 43 -1.88 0.02 -4.17
N MET A 44 -2.82 0.85 -4.63
CA MET A 44 -4.22 0.46 -4.80
C MET A 44 -4.41 -0.63 -5.87
N ASP A 45 -3.59 -0.61 -6.93
CA ASP A 45 -3.55 -1.67 -7.94
C ASP A 45 -3.05 -3.01 -7.34
N LEU A 46 -2.06 -2.98 -6.44
CA LEU A 46 -1.64 -4.17 -5.70
C LEU A 46 -2.77 -4.73 -4.82
N VAL A 47 -3.46 -3.87 -4.07
CA VAL A 47 -4.62 -4.26 -3.24
C VAL A 47 -5.69 -4.93 -4.11
N ALA A 48 -6.06 -4.31 -5.24
CA ALA A 48 -7.06 -4.86 -6.15
C ALA A 48 -6.66 -6.24 -6.70
N LYS A 49 -5.40 -6.37 -7.14
CA LYS A 49 -4.87 -7.65 -7.64
C LYS A 49 -4.90 -8.76 -6.61
N ILE A 50 -4.62 -8.44 -5.34
CA ILE A 50 -4.67 -9.42 -4.25
C ILE A 50 -6.13 -9.83 -4.03
N ASN A 51 -7.04 -8.87 -3.85
CA ASN A 51 -8.48 -9.10 -3.65
C ASN A 51 -9.16 -9.89 -4.78
N ASP A 52 -8.69 -9.74 -6.01
CA ASP A 52 -9.22 -10.47 -7.16
C ASP A 52 -8.84 -11.97 -7.14
N ASN A 53 -7.89 -12.36 -6.28
CA ASN A 53 -7.24 -13.68 -6.31
C ASN A 53 -7.14 -14.38 -4.95
N ASP A 54 -7.53 -13.76 -3.83
CA ASP A 54 -7.33 -14.26 -2.46
C ASP A 54 -8.61 -14.75 -1.75
N ALA A 55 -9.79 -14.64 -2.37
CA ALA A 55 -11.06 -14.97 -1.71
C ALA A 55 -11.11 -16.32 -0.96
N ASP A 56 -10.47 -17.38 -1.49
CA ASP A 56 -10.42 -18.69 -0.81
C ASP A 56 -9.42 -18.69 0.37
N TYR A 57 -8.36 -17.89 0.30
CA TYR A 57 -7.42 -17.66 1.40
C TYR A 57 -8.10 -16.89 2.52
N ASP A 58 -8.84 -15.81 2.22
CA ASP A 58 -9.60 -15.04 3.22
C ASP A 58 -10.64 -15.91 3.91
N ALA A 59 -11.40 -16.70 3.13
CA ALA A 59 -12.38 -17.64 3.67
C ALA A 59 -11.74 -18.66 4.62
N TYR A 60 -10.53 -19.14 4.32
CA TYR A 60 -9.78 -20.01 5.21
C TYR A 60 -9.36 -19.29 6.50
N GLN A 61 -8.77 -18.09 6.41
CA GLN A 61 -8.36 -17.30 7.56
C GLN A 61 -9.54 -16.98 8.49
N ALA A 62 -10.69 -16.60 7.92
CA ALA A 62 -11.92 -16.39 8.66
C ALA A 62 -12.43 -17.67 9.35
N ALA A 63 -12.36 -18.81 8.66
CA ALA A 63 -12.80 -20.10 9.21
C ALA A 63 -11.93 -20.56 10.39
N ILE A 64 -10.60 -20.48 10.27
CA ILE A 64 -9.67 -20.89 11.33
C ILE A 64 -9.65 -19.90 12.51
N GLY A 65 -10.02 -18.64 12.27
CA GLY A 65 -10.18 -17.61 13.30
C GLY A 65 -11.53 -17.63 14.03
N SER A 66 -12.46 -18.49 13.62
CA SER A 66 -13.81 -18.56 14.22
C SER A 66 -13.82 -19.25 15.59
N ASP A 67 -14.91 -19.07 16.34
CA ASP A 67 -15.12 -19.74 17.65
C ASP A 67 -15.16 -21.27 17.55
N THR A 68 -15.45 -21.82 16.37
CA THR A 68 -15.52 -23.26 16.10
C THR A 68 -14.75 -23.58 14.83
N PRO A 69 -13.40 -23.58 14.89
CA PRO A 69 -12.58 -23.75 13.71
C PRO A 69 -12.76 -25.15 13.11
N PRO A 70 -12.70 -25.28 11.78
CA PRO A 70 -12.83 -26.57 11.10
C PRO A 70 -11.68 -27.49 11.48
N THR A 71 -11.92 -28.80 11.41
CA THR A 71 -10.89 -29.82 11.68
C THR A 71 -10.96 -30.95 10.66
N GLY A 72 -9.92 -31.80 10.65
CA GLY A 72 -9.89 -32.99 9.80
C GLY A 72 -10.10 -32.67 8.31
N ALA A 73 -11.02 -33.39 7.67
CA ALA A 73 -11.26 -33.28 6.23
C ALA A 73 -11.77 -31.90 5.79
N GLU A 74 -12.52 -31.20 6.64
CA GLU A 74 -13.01 -29.85 6.34
C GLU A 74 -11.85 -28.85 6.33
N LEU A 75 -10.99 -28.89 7.35
CA LEU A 75 -9.78 -28.06 7.40
C LEU A 75 -8.88 -28.31 6.19
N THR A 76 -8.63 -29.58 5.84
CA THR A 76 -7.80 -29.92 4.67
C THR A 76 -8.40 -29.40 3.37
N LYS A 77 -9.74 -29.45 3.22
CA LYS A 77 -10.42 -28.92 2.03
C LYS A 77 -10.24 -27.40 1.91
N LEU A 78 -10.45 -26.67 3.00
CA LEU A 78 -10.28 -25.22 3.03
C LEU A 78 -8.82 -24.82 2.79
N ALA A 79 -7.87 -25.48 3.46
CA ALA A 79 -6.44 -25.22 3.28
C ALA A 79 -5.97 -25.48 1.83
N THR A 80 -6.55 -26.48 1.16
CA THR A 80 -6.24 -26.74 -0.27
C THR A 80 -6.70 -25.59 -1.16
N ALA A 81 -7.94 -25.09 -0.97
CA ALA A 81 -8.45 -23.95 -1.73
C ALA A 81 -7.65 -22.67 -1.45
N ALA A 82 -7.37 -22.40 -0.17
CA ALA A 82 -6.54 -21.28 0.26
C ALA A 82 -5.13 -21.34 -0.34
N SER A 83 -4.51 -22.52 -0.39
CA SER A 83 -3.21 -22.72 -1.02
C SER A 83 -3.24 -22.36 -2.51
N ASP A 84 -4.29 -22.74 -3.23
CA ASP A 84 -4.42 -22.43 -4.65
C ASP A 84 -4.65 -20.92 -4.88
N SER A 85 -5.44 -20.26 -4.02
CA SER A 85 -5.59 -18.79 -4.02
C SER A 85 -4.28 -18.06 -3.73
N ALA A 86 -3.60 -18.40 -2.63
CA ALA A 86 -2.32 -17.81 -2.25
C ALA A 86 -1.28 -17.98 -3.37
N ASN A 87 -1.24 -19.13 -4.02
CA ASN A 87 -0.36 -19.34 -5.16
C ASN A 87 -0.72 -18.46 -6.38
N LYS A 88 -2.01 -18.21 -6.65
CA LYS A 88 -2.42 -17.26 -7.71
C LYS A 88 -1.98 -15.84 -7.37
N VAL A 89 -2.19 -15.39 -6.13
CA VAL A 89 -1.74 -14.07 -5.67
C VAL A 89 -0.23 -13.93 -5.86
N SER A 90 0.54 -14.93 -5.43
CA SER A 90 1.99 -14.97 -5.66
C SER A 90 2.36 -14.77 -7.13
N GLN A 91 1.70 -15.50 -8.04
CA GLN A 91 1.97 -15.39 -9.48
C GLN A 91 1.62 -14.00 -10.02
N VAL A 92 0.46 -13.44 -9.67
CA VAL A 92 0.03 -12.11 -10.11
C VAL A 92 0.96 -11.01 -9.60
N LEU A 93 1.46 -11.14 -8.37
CA LEU A 93 2.44 -10.20 -7.81
C LEU A 93 3.82 -10.35 -8.48
N ALA A 94 4.27 -11.57 -8.77
CA ALA A 94 5.51 -11.82 -9.50
C ALA A 94 5.48 -11.23 -10.92
N ASP A 95 4.32 -11.28 -11.58
CA ASP A 95 4.10 -10.74 -12.93
C ASP A 95 3.84 -9.22 -12.93
N THR A 96 3.61 -8.62 -11.76
CA THR A 96 3.32 -7.19 -11.66
C THR A 96 4.53 -6.33 -11.98
N GLN A 97 4.38 -5.51 -13.02
CA GLN A 97 5.40 -4.53 -13.40
C GLN A 97 5.29 -3.28 -12.52
N VAL A 98 6.30 -3.05 -11.68
CA VAL A 98 6.41 -1.81 -10.90
C VAL A 98 6.69 -0.63 -11.85
N PRO A 99 5.84 0.41 -11.89
CA PRO A 99 6.05 1.57 -12.73
C PRO A 99 7.25 2.41 -12.24
N ASN A 100 7.63 3.43 -13.00
CA ASN A 100 8.63 4.39 -12.52
C ASN A 100 8.02 5.29 -11.44
N LEU A 101 8.41 5.02 -10.19
CA LEU A 101 8.02 5.70 -8.95
C LEU A 101 9.16 6.58 -8.41
N GLY A 102 10.05 7.05 -9.28
CA GLY A 102 11.22 7.83 -8.89
C GLY A 102 12.18 7.03 -8.01
N THR A 103 12.66 7.63 -6.92
CA THR A 103 13.62 7.01 -5.99
C THR A 103 13.04 5.83 -5.19
N TYR A 104 11.72 5.61 -5.25
CA TYR A 104 11.04 4.54 -4.52
C TYR A 104 10.85 3.27 -5.35
N THR A 105 11.13 3.33 -6.66
CA THR A 105 10.87 2.23 -7.62
C THR A 105 11.46 0.91 -7.15
N ASP A 106 12.74 0.89 -6.77
CA ASP A 106 13.42 -0.37 -6.41
C ASP A 106 12.96 -0.88 -5.04
N LYS A 107 12.65 0.00 -4.08
CA LYS A 107 12.05 -0.42 -2.81
C LYS A 107 10.68 -1.08 -3.02
N PHE A 108 9.87 -0.57 -3.94
CA PHE A 108 8.59 -1.21 -4.30
C PHE A 108 8.80 -2.55 -4.99
N LYS A 109 9.77 -2.69 -5.91
CA LYS A 109 10.09 -3.98 -6.52
C LYS A 109 10.48 -5.02 -5.49
N ASP A 110 11.35 -4.65 -4.56
CA ASP A 110 11.80 -5.55 -3.51
C ASP A 110 10.63 -5.97 -2.62
N ALA A 111 9.82 -5.02 -2.15
CA ALA A 111 8.69 -5.32 -1.27
C ALA A 111 7.58 -6.13 -1.96
N VAL A 112 7.28 -5.85 -3.24
CA VAL A 112 6.32 -6.65 -4.04
C VAL A 112 6.86 -8.07 -4.25
N LYS A 113 8.15 -8.21 -4.53
CA LYS A 113 8.78 -9.52 -4.67
C LYS A 113 8.75 -10.31 -3.34
N GLU A 114 9.08 -9.67 -2.22
CA GLU A 114 9.00 -10.30 -0.90
C GLU A 114 7.58 -10.75 -0.57
N LEU A 115 6.57 -9.93 -0.88
CA LEU A 115 5.16 -10.30 -0.69
C LEU A 115 4.76 -11.48 -1.58
N SER A 116 5.15 -11.47 -2.85
CA SER A 116 4.97 -12.59 -3.78
C SER A 116 5.59 -13.88 -3.24
N ASP A 117 6.84 -13.83 -2.78
CA ASP A 117 7.55 -14.98 -2.23
C ASP A 117 6.87 -15.49 -0.94
N ALA A 118 6.33 -14.59 -0.11
CA ALA A 118 5.60 -14.93 1.10
C ALA A 118 4.29 -15.67 0.77
N TYR A 119 3.49 -15.21 -0.20
CA TYR A 119 2.32 -15.94 -0.69
C TYR A 119 2.67 -17.31 -1.28
N ALA A 120 3.81 -17.45 -1.96
CA ALA A 120 4.28 -18.76 -2.43
C ALA A 120 4.65 -19.69 -1.26
N ALA A 121 5.24 -19.15 -0.19
CA ALA A 121 5.55 -19.92 1.02
C ALA A 121 4.27 -20.33 1.75
N GLU A 122 3.29 -19.44 1.83
CA GLU A 122 1.98 -19.69 2.43
C GLU A 122 1.25 -20.84 1.72
N ALA A 123 1.20 -20.78 0.38
CA ALA A 123 0.63 -21.83 -0.43
C ALA A 123 1.27 -23.20 -0.15
N LYS A 124 2.60 -23.25 0.08
CA LYS A 124 3.31 -24.50 0.44
C LYS A 124 2.98 -24.93 1.86
N GLY A 125 2.94 -24.00 2.81
CA GLY A 125 2.62 -24.25 4.22
C GLY A 125 1.23 -24.83 4.42
N LEU A 126 0.24 -24.32 3.68
CA LEU A 126 -1.14 -24.81 3.66
C LEU A 126 -1.29 -26.24 3.12
N LYS A 127 -0.32 -26.70 2.31
CA LYS A 127 -0.26 -28.08 1.79
C LYS A 127 0.60 -29.02 2.64
N ALA A 128 1.27 -28.52 3.67
CA ALA A 128 2.09 -29.33 4.56
C ALA A 128 1.23 -30.25 5.46
N SER A 129 1.86 -31.30 6.00
CA SER A 129 1.22 -32.23 6.93
C SER A 129 2.13 -32.47 8.15
N PRO A 130 1.87 -31.83 9.31
CA PRO A 130 0.77 -30.89 9.56
C PRO A 130 0.93 -29.57 8.78
N ILE A 131 -0.17 -28.83 8.62
CA ILE A 131 -0.16 -27.47 8.06
C ILE A 131 0.80 -26.61 8.88
N ASP A 132 1.67 -25.85 8.21
CA ASP A 132 2.66 -24.97 8.83
C ASP A 132 2.89 -23.72 8.00
N THR A 133 2.23 -22.63 8.39
CA THR A 133 2.23 -21.33 7.68
C THR A 133 3.06 -20.27 8.40
N LYS A 134 3.57 -20.57 9.60
CA LYS A 134 4.11 -19.55 10.52
C LYS A 134 5.21 -18.68 9.89
N SER A 135 6.17 -19.30 9.21
CA SER A 135 7.25 -18.54 8.56
C SER A 135 6.77 -17.72 7.36
N ALA A 136 5.70 -18.16 6.69
CA ALA A 136 5.09 -17.39 5.62
C ALA A 136 4.29 -16.20 6.19
N ASP A 137 3.54 -16.38 7.28
CA ASP A 137 2.85 -15.31 8.00
C ASP A 137 3.83 -14.20 8.46
N GLU A 138 4.98 -14.59 9.00
CA GLU A 138 6.05 -13.67 9.40
C GLU A 138 6.62 -12.90 8.19
N ALA A 139 6.79 -13.59 7.05
CA ALA A 139 7.28 -12.97 5.81
C ALA A 139 6.26 -12.01 5.19
N MET A 140 4.97 -12.36 5.20
CA MET A 140 3.88 -11.48 4.74
C MET A 140 3.82 -10.21 5.59
N THR A 141 3.87 -10.35 6.91
CA THR A 141 3.89 -9.23 7.85
C THR A 141 5.08 -8.31 7.59
N LYS A 142 6.28 -8.87 7.35
CA LYS A 142 7.47 -8.09 7.02
C LYS A 142 7.29 -7.34 5.70
N ALA A 143 6.86 -8.02 4.64
CA ALA A 143 6.68 -7.43 3.32
C ALA A 143 5.63 -6.29 3.34
N SER A 144 4.52 -6.49 4.05
CA SER A 144 3.51 -5.46 4.26
C SER A 144 4.07 -4.23 4.98
N LYS A 145 4.81 -4.45 6.07
CA LYS A 145 5.47 -3.37 6.81
C LYS A 145 6.46 -2.62 5.94
N ASP A 146 7.22 -3.31 5.09
CA ASP A 146 8.16 -2.68 4.18
C ASP A 146 7.43 -1.82 3.13
N LEU A 147 6.34 -2.30 2.53
CA LEU A 147 5.46 -1.48 1.68
C LEU A 147 4.95 -0.23 2.43
N GLY A 148 4.42 -0.39 3.64
CA GLY A 148 3.94 0.71 4.48
C GLY A 148 5.03 1.74 4.80
N ASN A 149 6.28 1.30 5.01
CA ASN A 149 7.43 2.17 5.21
C ASN A 149 7.79 2.93 3.92
N VAL A 150 7.70 2.31 2.75
CA VAL A 150 7.94 2.99 1.48
C VAL A 150 6.91 4.10 1.25
N LEU A 151 5.63 3.86 1.56
CA LEU A 151 4.58 4.87 1.52
C LEU A 151 4.90 6.05 2.45
N LYS A 152 5.29 5.76 3.68
CA LYS A 152 5.69 6.77 4.67
C LYS A 152 6.90 7.59 4.21
N ASP A 153 7.93 6.93 3.68
CA ASP A 153 9.13 7.60 3.13
C ASP A 153 8.79 8.50 1.93
N ALA A 154 7.74 8.17 1.18
CA ALA A 154 7.17 9.01 0.12
C ALA A 154 6.28 10.16 0.63
N GLY A 155 6.11 10.26 1.96
CA GLY A 155 5.25 11.26 2.58
C GLY A 155 3.76 11.03 2.32
N LEU A 156 3.36 9.77 2.20
CA LEU A 156 1.98 9.29 2.25
C LEU A 156 1.68 8.74 3.66
N ALA A 157 0.41 8.50 3.96
CA ALA A 157 0.04 7.77 5.15
C ALA A 157 0.58 6.32 5.04
N PRO A 158 1.10 5.74 6.13
CA PRO A 158 1.43 4.32 6.13
C PRO A 158 0.15 3.50 5.99
N SER A 159 0.26 2.39 5.28
CA SER A 159 -0.79 1.39 5.11
C SER A 159 -0.25 0.00 5.42
N ASP A 160 -1.15 -0.96 5.60
CA ASP A 160 -0.85 -2.37 5.79
C ASP A 160 -1.63 -3.16 4.75
N ILE A 161 -0.93 -3.72 3.76
CA ILE A 161 -1.59 -4.41 2.65
C ILE A 161 -2.33 -5.68 3.10
N MET A 162 -1.96 -6.26 4.25
CA MET A 162 -2.65 -7.42 4.81
C MET A 162 -3.99 -7.05 5.46
N THR A 163 -4.22 -5.76 5.76
CA THR A 163 -5.51 -5.29 6.30
C THR A 163 -6.30 -4.45 5.31
N ASP A 164 -5.63 -3.93 4.27
CA ASP A 164 -6.25 -3.14 3.20
C ASP A 164 -6.82 -4.04 2.09
N THR A 165 -6.45 -5.33 2.08
CA THR A 165 -7.09 -6.38 1.30
C THR A 165 -8.32 -6.91 2.05
N ALA A 166 -9.29 -7.49 1.33
CA ALA A 166 -10.49 -8.01 1.94
C ALA A 166 -10.12 -9.12 2.95
N ALA A 167 -10.96 -9.27 3.97
CA ALA A 167 -10.84 -10.31 4.99
C ALA A 167 -12.14 -11.10 5.06
#